data_AF-A0A3B0WEE7-F1
#
_entry.id   AF-A0A3B0WEE7-F1
#
_cell.length_a   1.000
_cell.length_b   1.000
_cell.length_c   1.000
_cell.angle_alpha   90.00
_cell.angle_beta   90.00
_cell.angle_gamma   90.00
#
_symmetry.space_group_name_H-M   'P 1'
#
loop_
_entity.id
_entity.type
_entity.pdbx_description
1 polymer ?
#
loop_
_entity_poly.entity_id
_entity_poly.type
_entity_poly.pdbx_seq_one_letter_code
_entity_poly.pdbx_strand_id
1 'polypeptide(L)'
;MENSHFIKLLEYGEKVALDGVNFETVTDWAIQEEIIPGRGETSHDDARNFLRDQFFECFENSSGSTKNIWSLKTEYYFRLIEFRELQESRIASKQANRNSFIAIGISIFALVCTVLVSYMQLTGSVKISPAQIKEVVNSNNLPVSGAVAIDSKQLQVLVDAIKSSNKAVERGAQKTARPSP
;
A
#
# COMPACT_ATOMS: atom_id res chain seq x y z
N MET A 1 28.71 -19.71 1.42
CA MET A 1 28.04 -20.62 2.39
C MET A 1 28.82 -20.75 3.71
N GLU A 2 30.09 -20.33 3.78
CA GLU A 2 30.94 -20.44 4.99
C GLU A 2 30.40 -19.72 6.25
N ASN A 3 29.67 -18.62 6.09
CA ASN A 3 29.11 -17.89 7.24
C ASN A 3 28.04 -18.67 8.03
N SER A 4 27.49 -19.77 7.49
CA SER A 4 26.47 -20.55 8.20
C SER A 4 27.05 -21.34 9.37
N HIS A 5 28.21 -21.99 9.18
CA HIS A 5 28.77 -22.91 10.17
C HIS A 5 29.37 -22.17 11.35
N PHE A 6 30.11 -21.09 11.07
CA PHE A 6 30.68 -20.22 12.09
C PHE A 6 29.60 -19.60 12.99
N ILE A 7 28.53 -19.05 12.41
CA ILE A 7 27.43 -18.48 13.19
C ILE A 7 26.74 -19.55 14.03
N LYS A 8 26.47 -20.74 13.48
CA LYS A 8 25.91 -21.86 14.25
C LYS A 8 26.80 -22.26 15.43
N LEU A 9 28.12 -22.27 15.24
CA LEU A 9 29.07 -22.53 16.33
C LEU A 9 28.98 -21.47 17.43
N LEU A 10 28.85 -20.20 17.08
CA LEU A 10 28.66 -19.11 18.04
C LEU A 10 27.32 -19.22 18.78
N GLU A 11 26.23 -19.57 18.09
CA GLU A 11 24.92 -19.80 18.71
C GLU A 11 24.94 -20.99 19.67
N TYR A 12 25.67 -22.05 19.32
CA TYR A 12 25.88 -23.17 20.23
C TYR A 12 26.69 -22.72 21.45
N GLY A 13 27.79 -22.00 21.22
CA GLY A 13 28.64 -21.41 22.25
C GLY A 13 27.87 -20.56 23.26
N GLU A 14 26.98 -19.68 22.79
CA GLU A 14 26.10 -18.85 23.62
C GLU A 14 25.20 -19.72 24.53
N LYS A 15 24.61 -20.81 24.00
CA LYS A 15 23.72 -21.69 24.78
C LYS A 15 24.44 -22.42 25.91
N VAL A 16 25.71 -22.75 25.71
CA VAL A 16 26.51 -23.56 26.65
C VAL A 16 27.49 -22.72 27.48
N ALA A 17 27.54 -21.41 27.28
CA ALA A 17 28.62 -20.57 27.79
C ALA A 17 28.76 -20.49 29.31
N LEU A 18 27.67 -20.71 30.07
CA LEU A 18 27.71 -20.68 31.53
C LEU A 18 28.35 -21.94 32.12
N ASP A 19 28.11 -23.09 31.49
CA ASP A 19 28.68 -24.37 31.90
C ASP A 19 30.05 -24.62 31.27
N GLY A 20 30.29 -23.92 30.15
CA GLY A 20 31.43 -24.08 29.27
C GLY A 20 31.44 -25.43 28.57
N VAL A 21 32.29 -25.56 27.56
CA VAL A 21 32.25 -26.68 26.63
C VAL A 21 33.64 -27.20 26.30
N ASN A 22 33.73 -28.45 25.86
CA ASN A 22 34.96 -29.01 25.31
C ASN A 22 34.79 -29.26 23.80
N PHE A 23 35.91 -29.37 23.10
CA PHE A 23 35.89 -29.53 21.65
C PHE A 23 35.20 -30.83 21.18
N GLU A 24 35.29 -31.91 21.94
CA GLU A 24 34.65 -33.18 21.58
C GLU A 24 33.12 -33.08 21.64
N THR A 25 32.58 -32.39 22.65
CA THR A 25 31.14 -32.10 22.76
C THR A 25 30.66 -31.22 21.60
N VAL A 26 31.44 -30.22 21.20
CA VAL A 26 31.13 -29.41 20.00
C VAL A 26 31.18 -30.26 18.73
N THR A 27 32.14 -31.18 18.62
CA THR A 27 32.27 -32.06 17.46
C THR A 27 31.06 -33.00 17.36
N ASP A 28 30.65 -33.61 18.47
CA ASP A 28 29.48 -34.48 18.52
C ASP A 28 28.18 -33.73 18.17
N TRP A 29 28.03 -32.51 18.70
CA TRP A 29 26.94 -31.62 18.32
C TRP A 29 26.95 -31.28 16.82
N ALA A 30 28.11 -30.94 16.25
CA ALA A 30 28.23 -30.59 14.85
C ALA A 30 27.94 -31.77 13.91
N ILE A 31 28.23 -33.01 14.32
CA ILE A 31 27.82 -34.22 13.59
C ILE A 31 26.29 -34.39 13.67
N GLN A 32 25.71 -34.21 14.85
CA GLN A 32 24.27 -34.36 15.07
C GLN A 32 23.44 -33.34 14.27
N GLU A 33 23.92 -32.10 14.17
CA GLU A 33 23.28 -31.02 13.40
C GLU A 33 23.64 -31.04 11.90
N GLU A 34 24.30 -32.10 11.42
CA GLU A 34 24.74 -32.27 10.03
C GLU A 34 25.59 -31.09 9.52
N ILE A 35 26.35 -30.44 10.40
CA ILE A 35 27.28 -29.35 10.07
C ILE A 35 28.59 -29.91 9.52
N ILE A 36 29.04 -31.02 10.09
CA ILE A 36 30.19 -31.80 9.60
C ILE A 36 29.74 -33.24 9.28
N PRO A 37 30.39 -33.91 8.31
CA PRO A 37 30.04 -35.26 7.92
C PRO A 37 30.27 -36.28 9.05
N GLY A 38 29.64 -37.45 8.95
CA GLY A 38 29.69 -38.47 9.99
C GLY A 38 31.08 -39.09 10.19
N ARG A 39 31.30 -39.71 11.36
CA ARG A 39 32.56 -40.44 11.63
C ARG A 39 32.72 -41.59 10.63
N GLY A 40 33.79 -41.56 9.84
CA GLY A 40 34.10 -42.58 8.82
C GLY A 40 33.98 -42.09 7.37
N GLU A 41 33.50 -40.87 7.15
CA GLU A 41 33.56 -40.23 5.84
C GLU A 41 34.94 -39.62 5.58
N THR A 42 35.43 -39.69 4.34
CA THR A 42 36.76 -39.19 3.96
C THR A 42 36.92 -37.69 4.19
N SER A 43 35.83 -36.93 4.17
CA SER A 43 35.77 -35.48 4.41
C SER A 43 35.64 -35.10 5.89
N HIS A 44 35.49 -36.09 6.79
CA HIS A 44 35.30 -35.84 8.23
C HIS A 44 36.50 -35.16 8.87
N ASP A 45 37.70 -35.65 8.59
CA ASP A 45 38.91 -35.15 9.24
C ASP A 45 39.21 -33.69 8.85
N ASP A 46 39.02 -33.34 7.57
CA ASP A 46 39.19 -31.98 7.08
C ASP A 46 38.16 -31.02 7.72
N ALA A 47 36.88 -31.42 7.75
CA ALA A 47 35.82 -30.63 8.37
C ALA A 47 36.01 -30.48 9.89
N ARG A 48 36.46 -31.54 10.56
CA ARG A 48 36.77 -31.54 12.00
C ARG A 48 37.96 -30.62 12.30
N ASN A 49 39.01 -30.64 11.48
CA ASN A 49 40.16 -29.74 11.65
C ASN A 49 39.76 -28.28 11.47
N PHE A 50 38.94 -27.98 10.46
CA PHE A 50 38.39 -26.63 10.29
C PHE A 50 37.55 -26.18 11.49
N LEU A 51 36.64 -27.04 11.97
CA LEU A 51 35.84 -26.76 13.17
C LEU A 51 36.72 -26.54 14.41
N ARG A 52 37.80 -27.32 14.54
CA ARG A 52 38.78 -27.19 15.62
C ARG A 52 39.45 -25.83 15.63
N ASP A 53 39.90 -25.38 14.47
CA ASP A 53 40.58 -24.10 14.35
C ASP A 53 39.61 -22.95 14.66
N GLN A 54 38.36 -23.01 14.15
CA GLN A 54 37.31 -22.05 14.52
C GLN A 54 36.97 -22.07 16.01
N PHE A 55 36.90 -23.25 16.63
CA PHE A 55 36.62 -23.40 18.04
C PHE A 55 37.71 -22.72 18.90
N PHE A 56 38.99 -22.98 18.64
CA PHE A 56 40.05 -22.34 19.43
C PHE A 56 40.22 -20.85 19.12
N GLU A 57 39.78 -20.40 17.95
CA GLU A 57 39.69 -18.98 17.63
C GLU A 57 38.60 -18.29 18.47
N CYS A 58 37.42 -18.90 18.60
CA CYS A 58 36.24 -18.31 19.24
C CYS A 58 36.21 -18.48 20.76
N PHE A 59 36.77 -19.55 21.29
CA PHE A 59 36.69 -19.90 22.70
C PHE A 59 38.03 -19.68 23.41
N GLU A 60 37.95 -19.34 24.69
CA GLU A 60 39.10 -19.20 25.58
C GLU A 60 39.03 -20.23 26.71
N ASN A 61 40.19 -20.72 27.13
CA ASN A 61 40.25 -21.69 28.22
C ASN A 61 40.04 -20.97 29.56
N SER A 62 39.04 -21.39 30.32
CA SER A 62 38.75 -20.83 31.64
C SER A 62 39.82 -21.28 32.63
N SER A 63 40.78 -20.40 32.88
CA SER A 63 41.98 -20.68 33.70
C SER A 63 41.67 -21.01 35.17
N GLY A 64 40.42 -20.86 35.60
CA GLY A 64 39.96 -21.16 36.96
C GLY A 64 39.45 -22.59 37.18
N SER A 65 39.37 -23.43 36.15
CA SER A 65 38.82 -24.78 36.24
C SER A 65 39.89 -25.86 36.06
N THR A 66 39.87 -26.91 36.89
CA THR A 66 40.70 -28.11 36.70
C THR A 66 40.24 -28.99 35.53
N LYS A 67 39.09 -28.66 34.93
CA LYS A 67 38.54 -29.30 33.74
C LYS A 67 38.86 -28.40 32.54
N ASN A 68 39.26 -28.98 31.41
CA ASN A 68 39.48 -28.29 30.13
C ASN A 68 38.15 -27.72 29.59
N ILE A 69 37.67 -26.64 30.22
CA ILE A 69 36.41 -25.98 29.94
C ILE A 69 36.72 -24.71 29.17
N TRP A 70 36.11 -24.59 28.01
CA TRP A 70 36.25 -23.46 27.12
C TRP A 70 34.99 -22.62 27.16
N SER A 71 35.16 -21.31 27.35
CA SER A 71 34.10 -20.31 27.33
C SER A 71 34.18 -19.48 26.06
N LEU A 72 33.04 -19.06 25.53
CA LEU A 72 33.01 -18.21 24.35
C LEU A 72 33.61 -16.83 24.68
N LYS A 73 34.57 -16.36 23.89
CA LYS A 73 35.18 -15.03 24.07
C LYS A 73 34.15 -13.92 23.87
N THR A 74 34.27 -12.86 24.66
CA THR A 74 33.36 -11.70 24.63
C THR A 74 33.28 -11.04 23.24
N GLU A 75 34.37 -10.99 22.47
CA GLU A 75 34.35 -10.44 21.10
C GLU A 75 33.37 -11.18 20.19
N TYR A 76 33.29 -12.50 20.31
CA TYR A 76 32.44 -13.33 19.47
C TYR A 76 30.97 -13.26 19.88
N TYR A 77 30.68 -12.92 21.13
CA TYR A 77 29.32 -12.52 21.54
C TYR A 77 28.86 -11.27 20.80
N PHE A 78 29.71 -10.23 20.73
CA PHE A 78 29.38 -9.02 20.00
C PHE A 78 29.20 -9.29 18.51
N ARG A 79 30.05 -10.12 17.90
CA ARG A 79 29.89 -10.53 16.50
C ARG A 79 28.56 -11.27 16.26
N LEU A 80 28.14 -12.13 17.19
CA LEU A 80 26.85 -12.82 17.10
C LEU A 80 25.67 -11.84 17.19
N ILE A 81 25.74 -10.87 18.10
CA ILE A 81 24.72 -9.82 18.24
C ILE A 81 24.66 -8.96 16.97
N GLU A 82 25.80 -8.48 16.48
CA GLU A 82 25.88 -7.69 15.24
C GLU A 82 25.28 -8.46 14.05
N PHE A 83 25.58 -9.75 13.94
CA PHE A 83 24.99 -10.59 12.90
C PHE A 83 23.46 -10.67 13.00
N ARG A 84 22.91 -10.84 14.21
CA ARG A 84 21.47 -10.85 14.45
C ARG A 84 20.82 -9.50 14.12
N GLU A 85 21.43 -8.40 14.53
CA GLU A 85 20.96 -7.05 14.21
C GLU A 85 20.96 -6.80 12.69
N LEU A 86 21.99 -7.26 11.98
CA LEU A 86 22.04 -7.19 10.52
C LEU A 86 20.96 -8.04 9.85
N GLN A 87 20.68 -9.25 10.37
CA GLN A 87 19.60 -10.08 9.86
C GLN A 87 18.23 -9.43 10.09
N GLU A 88 17.98 -8.93 11.30
CA GLU A 88 16.75 -8.22 11.64
C GLU A 88 16.55 -6.99 10.76
N SER A 89 17.62 -6.20 10.57
CA SER A 89 17.61 -5.03 9.68
C SER A 89 17.27 -5.41 8.24
N ARG A 90 17.79 -6.55 7.74
CA ARG A 90 17.45 -7.05 6.39
C ARG A 90 16.01 -7.51 6.29
N ILE A 91 15.47 -8.16 7.32
CA ILE A 91 14.06 -8.60 7.36
C ILE A 91 13.14 -7.38 7.42
N ALA A 92 13.44 -6.42 8.30
CA ALA A 92 12.72 -5.15 8.41
C ALA A 92 12.76 -4.37 7.09
N SER A 93 13.92 -4.32 6.42
CA SER A 93 14.06 -3.69 5.10
C SER A 93 13.21 -4.38 4.02
N LYS A 94 13.22 -5.72 3.96
CA LYS A 94 12.37 -6.48 3.03
C LYS A 94 10.89 -6.23 3.30
N GLN A 95 10.48 -6.20 4.57
CA GLN A 95 9.10 -5.92 4.97
C GLN A 95 8.69 -4.49 4.62
N ALA A 96 9.55 -3.51 4.87
CA ALA A 96 9.34 -2.11 4.50
C ALA A 96 9.17 -1.97 2.98
N ASN A 97 10.02 -2.63 2.18
CA ASN A 97 9.88 -2.63 0.72
C ASN A 97 8.53 -3.18 0.27
N ARG A 98 8.07 -4.30 0.85
CA ARG A 98 6.74 -4.86 0.53
C ARG A 98 5.61 -3.88 0.85
N ASN A 99 5.66 -3.24 2.01
CA ASN A 99 4.67 -2.25 2.41
C ASN A 99 4.68 -1.03 1.47
N SER A 100 5.86 -0.57 1.06
CA SER A 100 6.01 0.50 0.07
C SER A 100 5.40 0.13 -1.29
N PHE A 101 5.62 -1.10 -1.79
CA PHE A 101 5.00 -1.56 -3.04
C PHE A 101 3.46 -1.56 -2.96
N ILE A 102 2.89 -1.99 -1.83
CA ILE A 102 1.44 -1.97 -1.61
C ILE A 102 0.93 -0.53 -1.63
N ALA A 103 1.60 0.38 -0.92
CA ALA A 103 1.23 1.79 -0.88
C ALA A 103 1.29 2.48 -2.26
N ILE A 104 2.32 2.17 -3.05
CA ILE A 104 2.44 2.63 -4.44
C ILE A 104 1.26 2.10 -5.26
N GLY A 105 0.91 0.82 -5.13
CA GLY A 105 -0.23 0.22 -5.81
C GLY A 105 -1.57 0.90 -5.50
N ILE A 106 -1.84 1.17 -4.21
CA ILE A 106 -3.04 1.89 -3.77
C ILE A 106 -3.07 3.30 -4.36
N SER A 107 -1.93 3.98 -4.42
CA SER A 107 -1.83 5.34 -4.97
C SER A 107 -2.16 5.39 -6.45
N ILE A 108 -1.64 4.44 -7.23
CA ILE A 108 -1.96 4.31 -8.67
C ILE A 108 -3.44 4.02 -8.85
N PHE A 109 -4.01 3.12 -8.05
CA PHE A 109 -5.43 2.78 -8.12
C PHE A 109 -6.33 4.00 -7.82
N ALA A 110 -6.00 4.78 -6.79
CA ALA A 110 -6.73 6.00 -6.43
C ALA A 110 -6.72 7.04 -7.57
N LEU A 111 -5.58 7.18 -8.28
CA LEU A 111 -5.49 8.06 -9.44
C LEU A 111 -6.43 7.61 -10.57
N VAL A 112 -6.47 6.31 -10.88
CA VAL A 112 -7.38 5.76 -11.90
C VAL A 112 -8.84 6.02 -11.52
N CYS A 113 -9.23 5.78 -10.27
CA CYS A 113 -10.58 6.08 -9.79
C CYS A 113 -10.94 7.57 -9.93
N THR A 114 -9.99 8.45 -9.61
CA THR A 114 -10.20 9.91 -9.70
C THR A 114 -10.46 10.34 -11.15
N VAL A 115 -9.71 9.79 -12.11
CA VAL A 115 -9.92 10.05 -13.55
C VAL A 115 -11.28 9.55 -14.00
N LEU A 116 -11.69 8.34 -13.57
CA LEU A 116 -12.99 7.76 -13.91
C LEU A 116 -14.15 8.59 -13.36
N VAL A 117 -14.09 9.01 -12.09
CA VAL A 117 -15.11 9.86 -11.48
C VAL A 117 -15.20 11.19 -12.21
N SER A 118 -14.05 11.82 -12.50
CA SER A 118 -14.01 13.07 -13.27
C SER A 118 -14.64 12.92 -14.65
N TYR A 119 -14.35 11.82 -15.35
CA TYR A 119 -14.95 11.53 -16.65
C TYR A 119 -16.47 11.36 -16.56
N MET A 120 -16.97 10.59 -15.59
CA MET A 120 -18.40 10.41 -15.35
C MET A 120 -19.11 11.71 -14.98
N GLN A 121 -18.44 12.61 -14.27
CA GLN A 121 -18.99 13.94 -13.95
C GLN A 121 -19.08 14.83 -15.19
N LEU A 122 -18.08 14.77 -16.08
CA LEU A 122 -18.06 15.57 -17.32
C LEU A 122 -19.06 15.08 -18.38
N THR A 123 -19.26 13.77 -18.48
CA THR A 123 -20.20 13.16 -19.44
C THR A 123 -21.60 12.95 -18.87
N GLY A 124 -21.73 12.92 -17.54
CA GLY A 124 -23.00 12.88 -16.86
C GLY A 124 -23.82 14.12 -17.21
N SER A 125 -25.00 13.92 -17.78
CA SER A 125 -25.96 15.00 -17.96
C SER A 125 -26.30 15.54 -16.57
N VAL A 126 -25.80 16.74 -16.26
CA VAL A 126 -26.18 17.49 -15.06
C VAL A 126 -27.65 17.85 -15.24
N LYS A 127 -28.53 16.93 -14.80
CA LYS A 127 -29.95 17.19 -14.70
C LYS A 127 -30.14 18.09 -13.50
N ILE A 128 -30.10 19.41 -13.74
CA ILE A 128 -30.52 20.38 -12.75
C ILE A 128 -31.97 20.07 -12.43
N SER A 129 -32.23 19.55 -11.23
CA SER A 129 -33.59 19.30 -10.78
C SER A 129 -34.31 20.65 -10.63
N PRO A 130 -35.55 20.81 -11.13
CA PRO A 130 -36.34 22.03 -10.89
C PRO A 130 -36.48 22.39 -9.41
N ALA A 131 -36.35 21.39 -8.51
CA ALA A 131 -36.35 21.60 -7.06
C ALA A 131 -35.08 22.33 -6.58
N GLN A 132 -33.91 22.04 -7.14
CA GLN A 132 -32.65 22.74 -6.82
C GLN A 132 -32.66 24.18 -7.33
N ILE A 133 -33.29 24.44 -8.47
CA ILE A 133 -33.52 25.82 -8.97
C ILE A 133 -34.41 26.59 -8.00
N LYS A 134 -35.51 25.97 -7.53
CA LYS A 134 -36.39 26.59 -6.52
C LYS A 134 -35.67 26.88 -5.22
N GLU A 135 -34.79 25.99 -4.78
CA GLU A 135 -34.03 26.15 -3.54
C GLU A 135 -32.97 27.25 -3.66
N VAL A 136 -32.26 27.35 -4.78
CA VAL A 136 -31.30 28.44 -5.05
C VAL A 136 -32.00 29.79 -5.22
N VAL A 137 -33.19 29.83 -5.82
CA VAL A 137 -34.02 31.04 -5.95
C VAL A 137 -34.58 31.47 -4.59
N ASN A 138 -35.03 30.53 -3.74
CA ASN A 138 -35.55 30.84 -2.41
C ASN A 138 -34.44 31.23 -1.42
N SER A 139 -33.25 30.63 -1.52
CA SER A 139 -32.12 30.91 -0.61
C SER A 139 -31.37 32.20 -0.95
N ASN A 140 -31.38 32.65 -2.21
CA ASN A 140 -30.66 33.87 -2.60
C ASN A 140 -31.40 35.18 -2.34
N ASN A 141 -32.63 35.21 -1.81
CA ASN A 141 -33.41 36.46 -1.69
C ASN A 141 -33.34 37.32 -2.96
N LEU A 142 -33.14 36.70 -4.13
CA LEU A 142 -33.14 37.42 -5.38
C LEU A 142 -34.57 37.89 -5.55
N PRO A 143 -34.82 39.21 -5.58
CA PRO A 143 -36.16 39.68 -5.83
C PRO A 143 -36.51 39.18 -7.23
N VAL A 144 -37.39 38.19 -7.31
CA VAL A 144 -38.21 37.96 -8.49
C VAL A 144 -39.15 39.16 -8.57
N SER A 145 -38.57 40.33 -8.82
CA SER A 145 -39.29 41.58 -8.93
C SER A 145 -39.91 41.59 -10.31
N GLY A 146 -41.16 41.12 -10.37
CA GLY A 146 -42.18 41.56 -11.32
C GLY A 146 -42.02 41.20 -12.80
N ALA A 147 -40.82 41.07 -13.36
CA ALA A 147 -40.62 41.03 -14.81
C ALA A 147 -41.20 39.78 -15.47
N VAL A 148 -41.04 38.60 -14.86
CA VAL A 148 -41.49 37.33 -15.46
C VAL A 148 -43.00 37.11 -15.31
N ALA A 149 -43.63 37.66 -14.26
CA ALA A 149 -45.07 37.58 -14.07
C ALA A 149 -45.83 38.58 -14.96
N ILE A 150 -45.23 39.73 -15.28
CA ILE A 150 -45.82 40.73 -16.19
C ILE A 150 -45.78 40.22 -17.65
N ASP A 151 -44.71 39.51 -18.03
CA ASP A 151 -44.51 39.05 -19.40
C ASP A 151 -45.56 38.01 -19.84
N SER A 152 -45.98 37.09 -18.95
CA SER A 152 -47.02 36.10 -19.27
C SER A 152 -48.40 36.70 -19.55
N LYS A 153 -48.79 37.76 -18.83
CA LYS A 153 -50.08 38.45 -19.05
C LYS A 153 -50.03 39.31 -20.31
N GLN A 154 -48.91 39.99 -20.57
CA GLN A 154 -48.73 40.76 -21.80
C GLN A 154 -48.68 39.85 -23.02
N LEU A 155 -48.00 38.69 -22.94
CA LEU A 155 -48.03 37.68 -24.00
C LEU A 155 -49.44 37.15 -24.26
N GLN A 156 -50.25 36.90 -23.23
CA GLN A 156 -51.64 36.46 -23.42
C GLN A 156 -52.49 37.51 -24.13
N VAL A 157 -52.36 38.78 -23.76
CA VAL A 157 -53.05 39.90 -24.43
C VAL A 157 -52.59 40.02 -25.90
N LEU A 158 -51.30 39.86 -26.17
CA LEU A 158 -50.76 39.92 -27.53
C LEU A 158 -51.22 38.75 -28.39
N VAL A 159 -51.27 37.54 -27.83
CA VAL A 159 -51.79 36.34 -28.49
C VAL A 159 -53.28 36.49 -28.81
N ASP A 160 -54.08 37.02 -27.89
CA ASP A 160 -55.52 37.26 -28.12
C ASP A 160 -55.77 38.38 -29.14
N ALA A 161 -54.94 39.43 -29.14
CA ALA A 161 -54.96 40.49 -30.15
C ALA A 161 -54.62 39.96 -31.56
N ILE A 162 -53.61 39.08 -31.68
CA ILE A 162 -53.25 38.46 -32.96
C ILE A 162 -54.36 37.52 -33.44
N LYS A 163 -54.97 36.75 -32.54
CA LYS A 163 -56.04 35.81 -32.89
C LYS A 163 -57.31 36.53 -33.34
N SER A 164 -57.66 37.65 -32.72
CA SER A 164 -58.80 38.48 -33.13
C SER A 164 -58.53 39.21 -34.45
N SER A 165 -57.29 39.68 -34.68
CA SER A 165 -56.87 40.29 -35.95
C SER A 165 -56.96 39.30 -37.13
N ASN A 166 -56.44 38.08 -36.98
CA ASN A 166 -56.54 37.06 -38.02
C ASN A 166 -58.00 36.72 -38.38
N LYS A 167 -58.89 36.64 -37.37
CA LYS A 167 -60.31 36.39 -37.59
C LYS A 167 -61.01 37.55 -38.32
N ALA A 168 -60.54 38.79 -38.16
CA ALA A 168 -61.04 39.95 -38.90
C ALA A 168 -60.55 39.96 -40.35
N VAL A 169 -59.30 39.57 -40.59
CA VAL A 169 -58.71 39.41 -41.93
C VAL A 169 -59.44 38.32 -42.73
N GLU A 170 -59.74 37.18 -42.12
CA GLU A 170 -60.52 36.10 -42.76
C GLU A 170 -61.95 36.56 -43.15
N ARG A 171 -62.59 37.38 -42.32
CA ARG A 171 -63.91 37.96 -42.61
C ARG A 171 -63.86 39.05 -43.70
N GLY A 172 -62.74 39.78 -43.79
CA GLY A 172 -62.48 40.74 -44.87
C GLY A 172 -62.29 40.05 -46.22
N ALA A 173 -61.53 38.95 -46.24
CA ALA A 173 -61.28 38.15 -47.44
C ALA A 173 -62.55 37.50 -48.02
N GLN A 174 -63.52 37.12 -47.16
CA GLN A 174 -64.82 36.62 -47.61
C GLN A 174 -65.73 37.71 -48.21
N LYS A 175 -65.56 39.00 -47.85
CA LYS A 175 -66.33 40.11 -48.43
C LYS A 175 -65.83 40.56 -49.80
N THR A 176 -64.56 40.31 -50.12
CA THR A 176 -63.97 40.60 -51.44
C THR A 176 -64.18 39.48 -52.47
N ALA A 177 -64.67 38.31 -52.05
CA ALA A 177 -65.00 37.18 -52.92
C ALA A 177 -66.50 37.14 -53.30
N ARG A 178 -67.12 38.31 -53.53
CA ARG A 178 -68.45 38.38 -54.14
C ARG A 178 -68.27 38.61 -55.65
N PRO A 179 -68.59 37.66 -56.53
CA PRO A 179 -68.56 37.90 -57.96
C PRO A 179 -69.64 38.93 -58.30
N SER A 180 -69.24 40.00 -58.99
CA SER A 180 -70.17 40.93 -59.63
C SER A 180 -70.95 40.17 -60.71
N PRO A 181 -72.29 40.32 -60.78
CA PRO A 181 -73.12 39.73 -61.83
C PRO A 181 -72.82 40.31 -63.22
#